data_AF-A0A2D4F4U6-F1
#
_entry.id   AF-A0A2D4F4U6-F1
#
_cell.length_a   1.000
_cell.length_b   1.000
_cell.length_c   1.000
_cell.angle_alpha   90.00
_cell.angle_beta   90.00
_cell.angle_gamma   90.00
#
_symmetry.space_group_name_H-M   'P 1'
#
loop_
_entity.id
_entity.type
_entity.pdbx_description
1 polymer ?
#
loop_
_entity_poly.entity_id
_entity_poly.type
_entity_poly.pdbx_seq_one_letter_code
_entity_poly.pdbx_strand_id
1 'polypeptide(L)'
;ALRAPPAGGSGLHLETDCPLSADGRLLEPSWTLFFSKMPFTCFDFGQQQFVPCGLGGSFLWNHIGEPVAQALTQSFPQLALEATQKCQLQGPSLWTQTGDRRTPPKVLISPVAPRNTPYPIM
;
A
#
# COMPACT_ATOMS: atom_id res chain seq x y z
N ALA A 1 -12.23 26.36 31.57
CA ALA A 1 -12.50 25.03 30.99
C ALA A 1 -11.53 24.80 29.83
N LEU A 2 -10.58 23.88 29.98
CA LEU A 2 -9.69 23.49 28.90
C LEU A 2 -10.51 22.62 27.93
N ARG A 3 -10.82 23.16 26.74
CA ARG A 3 -11.42 22.39 25.66
C ARG A 3 -10.35 21.44 25.13
N ALA A 4 -10.60 20.14 25.22
CA ALA A 4 -9.86 19.18 24.40
C ALA A 4 -10.01 19.60 22.93
N PRO A 5 -8.93 19.63 22.12
CA PRO A 5 -9.09 19.80 20.69
C PRO A 5 -10.04 18.72 20.17
N PRO A 6 -10.86 19.01 19.13
CA PRO A 6 -11.72 18.00 18.55
C PRO A 6 -10.86 16.79 18.20
N ALA A 7 -11.22 15.62 18.73
CA ALA A 7 -10.52 14.38 18.47
C ALA A 7 -10.49 14.18 16.95
N GLY A 8 -9.31 14.28 16.34
CA GLY A 8 -9.12 13.96 14.93
C GLY A 8 -9.48 12.50 14.71
N GLY A 9 -10.15 12.20 13.60
CA GLY A 9 -10.44 10.82 13.24
C GLY A 9 -9.16 10.09 12.83
N SER A 10 -8.75 9.09 13.60
CA SER A 10 -7.73 8.14 13.20
C SER A 10 -8.36 6.99 12.41
N GLY A 11 -7.73 6.59 11.32
CA GLY A 11 -8.15 5.46 10.49
C GLY A 11 -7.18 4.29 10.60
N LEU A 12 -7.72 3.08 10.61
CA LEU A 12 -6.97 1.83 10.49
C LEU A 12 -7.23 1.25 9.10
N HIS A 13 -6.19 0.79 8.42
CA HIS A 13 -6.31 0.14 7.11
C HIS A 13 -5.44 -1.11 7.08
N LEU A 14 -6.01 -2.26 6.73
CA LEU A 14 -5.24 -3.48 6.48
C LEU A 14 -5.17 -3.68 4.98
N GLU A 15 -3.96 -3.58 4.43
CA GLU A 15 -3.70 -3.68 3.00
C GLU A 15 -3.02 -5.01 2.68
N THR A 16 -3.42 -5.58 1.55
CA THR A 16 -2.85 -6.77 0.95
C THR A 16 -2.45 -6.44 -0.47
N ASP A 17 -1.16 -6.46 -0.74
CA ASP A 17 -0.65 -6.26 -2.09
C ASP A 17 -0.22 -7.58 -2.70
N CYS A 18 -0.63 -7.80 -3.94
CA CYS A 18 -0.27 -8.98 -4.70
C CYS A 18 0.35 -8.56 -6.04
N PRO A 19 1.62 -8.13 -6.01
CA PRO A 19 2.31 -7.68 -7.20
C PRO A 19 2.44 -8.83 -8.20
N LEU A 20 2.17 -8.52 -9.47
CA LEU A 20 2.27 -9.48 -10.58
C LEU A 20 3.39 -9.03 -11.52
N SER A 21 4.12 -9.99 -12.08
CA SER A 21 5.09 -9.73 -13.14
C SER A 21 4.39 -9.36 -14.46
N ALA A 22 5.17 -8.92 -15.46
CA ALA A 22 4.65 -8.68 -16.81
C ALA A 22 4.03 -9.93 -17.47
N ASP A 23 4.41 -11.12 -17.01
CA ASP A 23 3.84 -12.39 -17.47
C ASP A 23 2.65 -12.86 -16.60
N GLY A 24 2.21 -12.03 -15.65
CA GLY A 24 1.10 -12.33 -14.74
C GLY A 24 1.44 -13.31 -13.62
N ARG A 25 2.73 -13.54 -13.36
CA ARG A 25 3.17 -14.42 -12.26
C ARG A 25 3.18 -13.64 -10.95
N LEU A 26 2.70 -14.25 -9.87
CA LEU A 26 2.73 -13.66 -8.54
C LEU A 26 4.17 -13.45 -8.08
N LEU A 27 4.50 -12.22 -7.73
CA LEU A 27 5.71 -11.81 -7.01
C LEU A 27 5.46 -11.90 -5.49
N GLU A 28 6.43 -11.54 -4.66
CA GLU A 28 6.25 -11.61 -3.21
C GLU A 28 5.07 -10.72 -2.74
N PRO A 29 4.00 -11.30 -2.16
CA PRO A 29 2.88 -10.53 -1.66
C PRO A 29 3.30 -9.71 -0.44
N SER A 30 2.58 -8.63 -0.14
CA SER A 30 2.84 -7.80 1.03
C SER A 30 1.58 -7.63 1.87
N TRP A 31 1.77 -7.51 3.18
CA TRP A 31 0.69 -7.34 4.17
C TRP A 31 1.06 -6.24 5.13
N THR A 32 0.30 -5.16 5.12
CA THR A 32 0.63 -3.97 5.93
C THR A 32 -0.61 -3.43 6.61
N LEU A 33 -0.53 -3.27 7.93
CA LEU A 33 -1.49 -2.51 8.72
C LEU A 33 -1.01 -1.06 8.78
N PHE A 34 -1.84 -0.14 8.31
CA PHE A 34 -1.62 1.30 8.42
C PHE A 34 -2.46 1.89 9.54
N PHE A 35 -1.85 2.78 10.31
CA PHE A 35 -2.53 3.62 11.29
C PHE A 35 -2.33 5.09 10.91
N SER A 36 -3.43 5.81 10.70
CA SER A 36 -3.41 7.23 10.30
C SER A 36 -2.51 7.50 9.07
N LYS A 37 -2.60 6.62 8.06
CA LYS A 37 -1.81 6.64 6.81
C LYS A 37 -0.31 6.35 6.96
N MET A 38 0.13 5.92 8.14
CA MET A 38 1.51 5.47 8.36
C MET A 38 1.54 3.95 8.47
N PRO A 39 2.43 3.24 7.75
CA PRO A 39 2.60 1.80 7.94
C PRO A 39 3.02 1.55 9.39
N PHE A 40 2.32 0.65 10.06
CA PHE A 40 2.43 0.40 11.50
C PHE A 40 2.99 -0.99 11.77
N THR A 41 2.40 -2.02 11.17
CA THR A 41 2.93 -3.40 11.22
C THR A 41 2.91 -4.03 9.84
N CYS A 42 3.98 -4.72 9.48
CA CYS A 42 4.16 -5.38 8.19
C CYS A 42 4.40 -6.88 8.42
N PHE A 43 4.01 -7.73 7.49
CA PHE A 43 4.34 -9.16 7.57
C PHE A 43 5.75 -9.42 7.02
N ASP A 44 6.59 -10.07 7.81
CA ASP A 44 7.91 -10.56 7.40
C ASP A 44 7.78 -12.05 7.01
N PHE A 45 7.95 -12.36 5.72
CA PHE A 45 7.87 -13.73 5.21
C PHE A 45 9.06 -14.60 5.61
N GLY A 46 10.23 -14.00 5.88
CA GLY A 46 11.40 -14.74 6.35
C GLY A 46 11.24 -15.22 7.79
N GLN A 47 10.57 -14.42 8.63
CA GLN A 47 10.27 -14.76 10.03
C GLN A 47 8.87 -15.35 10.23
N GLN A 48 8.04 -15.37 9.20
CA GLN A 48 6.62 -15.79 9.23
C GLN A 48 5.80 -15.11 10.33
N GLN A 49 6.04 -13.82 10.56
CA GLN A 49 5.35 -13.06 11.61
C GLN A 49 5.16 -11.59 11.21
N PHE A 50 4.20 -10.93 11.83
CA PHE A 50 4.11 -9.48 11.77
C PHE A 50 5.23 -8.85 12.59
N VAL A 51 5.76 -7.74 12.10
CA VAL A 51 6.78 -6.91 12.75
C VAL A 51 6.39 -5.44 12.68
N PRO A 52 6.78 -4.60 13.65
CA PRO A 52 6.61 -3.15 13.53
C PRO A 52 7.38 -2.62 12.31
N CYS A 53 6.75 -1.74 11.54
CA CYS A 53 7.36 -1.13 10.35
C CYS A 53 6.98 0.36 10.22
N GLY A 54 7.58 1.08 9.27
CA GLY A 54 7.23 2.47 8.96
C GLY A 54 8.17 3.52 9.53
N LEU A 55 8.11 3.81 10.84
CA LEU A 55 8.99 4.81 11.48
C LEU A 55 10.37 4.26 11.90
N GLY A 56 10.72 3.05 11.45
CA GLY A 56 11.96 2.39 11.82
C GLY A 56 12.05 2.09 13.32
N GLY A 57 13.28 1.97 13.85
CA GLY A 57 13.56 1.62 15.26
C GLY A 57 13.23 2.70 16.30
N SER A 58 12.25 3.57 16.04
CA SER A 58 11.78 4.53 17.04
C SER A 58 11.23 3.78 18.25
N PHE A 59 11.79 4.06 19.43
CA PHE A 59 11.42 3.42 20.69
C PHE A 59 9.91 3.43 20.95
N LEU A 60 9.25 4.59 20.75
CA LEU A 60 7.81 4.72 20.94
C LEU A 60 7.01 3.90 19.93
N TRP A 61 7.51 3.77 18.71
CA TRP A 61 6.83 3.03 17.65
C TRP A 61 6.92 1.53 17.88
N ASN A 62 8.10 1.04 18.26
CA ASN A 62 8.28 -0.37 18.61
C ASN A 62 7.46 -0.74 19.86
N HIS A 63 7.41 0.13 20.86
CA HIS A 63 6.64 -0.14 22.09
C HIS A 63 5.14 -0.38 21.86
N ILE A 64 4.55 0.25 20.86
CA ILE A 64 3.12 0.08 20.53
C ILE A 64 2.96 -0.93 19.38
N GLY A 65 3.90 -0.97 18.44
CA GLY A 65 3.87 -1.83 17.27
C GLY A 65 4.16 -3.29 17.57
N GLU A 66 5.09 -3.62 18.46
CA GLU A 66 5.42 -5.01 18.83
C GLU A 66 4.22 -5.75 19.43
N PRO A 67 3.48 -5.21 20.43
CA PRO A 67 2.28 -5.88 20.94
C PRO A 67 1.21 -6.12 19.87
N VAL A 68 1.00 -5.17 18.96
CA VAL A 68 0.02 -5.31 17.88
C VAL A 68 0.47 -6.34 16.86
N ALA A 69 1.73 -6.33 16.48
CA ALA A 69 2.32 -7.31 15.58
C ALA A 69 2.23 -8.73 16.16
N GLN A 70 2.53 -8.88 17.45
CA GLN A 70 2.40 -10.16 18.14
C GLN A 70 0.94 -10.63 18.21
N ALA A 71 0.01 -9.72 18.54
CA ALA A 71 -1.41 -10.03 18.58
C ALA A 71 -1.96 -10.45 17.20
N LEU A 72 -1.55 -9.77 16.12
CA LEU A 72 -1.92 -10.15 14.76
C LEU A 72 -1.37 -11.52 14.37
N THR A 73 -0.10 -11.79 14.68
CA THR A 73 0.55 -13.07 14.38
C THR A 73 -0.15 -14.23 15.10
N GLN A 74 -0.51 -14.05 16.38
CA GLN A 74 -1.20 -15.06 17.17
C GLN A 74 -2.66 -15.26 16.74
N SER A 75 -3.35 -14.17 16.40
CA SER A 75 -4.77 -14.22 16.00
C SER A 75 -4.95 -14.74 14.58
N PHE A 76 -3.98 -14.50 13.71
CA PHE A 76 -4.06 -14.75 12.27
C PHE A 76 -2.82 -15.47 11.72
N PRO A 77 -2.47 -16.65 12.25
CA PRO A 77 -1.23 -17.35 11.89
C PRO A 77 -1.20 -17.81 10.42
N GLN A 78 -2.37 -17.98 9.80
CA GLN A 78 -2.50 -18.45 8.41
C GLN A 78 -2.79 -17.32 7.42
N LEU A 79 -2.99 -16.08 7.89
CA LEU A 79 -3.48 -14.99 7.03
C LEU A 79 -2.57 -14.76 5.83
N ALA A 80 -1.25 -14.66 6.04
CA ALA A 80 -0.30 -14.48 4.95
C ALA A 80 -0.25 -15.67 3.97
N LEU A 81 -0.50 -16.89 4.44
CA LEU A 81 -0.55 -18.07 3.56
C LEU A 81 -1.84 -18.08 2.73
N GLU A 82 -3.00 -17.91 3.38
CA GLU A 82 -4.31 -17.88 2.72
C GLU A 82 -4.40 -16.76 1.69
N ALA A 83 -3.85 -15.61 2.04
CA ALA A 83 -3.64 -14.48 1.16
C ALA A 83 -2.85 -14.80 -0.09
N THR A 84 -1.67 -15.39 0.10
CA THR A 84 -0.77 -15.75 -0.98
C THR A 84 -1.48 -16.73 -1.91
N GLN A 85 -2.18 -17.72 -1.36
CA GLN A 85 -2.99 -18.66 -2.14
C GLN A 85 -4.10 -17.95 -2.93
N LYS A 86 -4.85 -17.04 -2.30
CA LYS A 86 -5.88 -16.26 -3.00
C LYS A 86 -5.30 -15.46 -4.16
N CYS A 87 -4.14 -14.86 -3.96
CA CYS A 87 -3.46 -14.10 -5.01
C CYS A 87 -2.90 -14.98 -6.13
N GLN A 88 -2.41 -16.18 -5.82
CA GLN A 88 -2.01 -17.15 -6.83
C GLN A 88 -3.21 -17.62 -7.68
N LEU A 89 -4.38 -17.78 -7.06
CA LEU A 89 -5.59 -18.24 -7.75
C LEU A 89 -6.23 -17.13 -8.59
N GLN A 90 -6.30 -15.90 -8.08
CA GLN A 90 -7.02 -14.80 -8.73
C GLN A 90 -6.14 -13.97 -9.67
N GLY A 91 -4.85 -13.83 -9.35
CA GLY A 91 -3.90 -12.99 -10.08
C GLY A 91 -3.83 -13.28 -11.58
N PRO A 92 -3.60 -14.54 -12.01
CA PRO A 92 -3.50 -14.89 -13.43
C PRO A 92 -4.78 -14.57 -14.22
N SER A 93 -5.95 -14.78 -13.61
CA SER A 93 -7.24 -14.50 -14.25
C SER A 93 -7.46 -13.00 -14.47
N LEU A 94 -7.11 -12.18 -13.47
CA LEU A 94 -7.15 -10.72 -13.58
C LEU A 94 -6.11 -10.21 -14.59
N TRP A 95 -4.88 -10.72 -14.53
CA TRP A 95 -3.81 -10.35 -15.45
C TRP A 95 -4.19 -10.60 -16.91
N THR A 96 -4.82 -11.74 -17.21
CA THR A 96 -5.29 -12.06 -18.56
C THR A 96 -6.24 -11.01 -19.12
N GLN A 97 -7.03 -10.35 -18.26
CA GLN A 97 -8.00 -9.33 -18.67
C GLN A 97 -7.40 -7.92 -18.73
N THR A 98 -6.41 -7.62 -17.89
CA THR A 98 -5.93 -6.24 -17.68
C THR A 98 -4.48 -6.00 -18.07
N GLY A 99 -3.61 -7.02 -18.01
CA GLY A 99 -2.16 -6.89 -18.16
C GLY A 99 -1.72 -6.30 -19.51
N ASP A 100 -2.35 -6.76 -20.60
CA ASP A 100 -2.10 -6.27 -21.95
C ASP A 100 -3.11 -5.23 -22.45
N ARG A 101 -3.94 -4.69 -21.56
CA ARG A 101 -4.98 -3.74 -21.96
C ARG A 101 -4.35 -2.45 -22.48
N ARG A 102 -4.53 -2.19 -23.78
CA ARG A 102 -4.06 -0.97 -24.44
C ARG A 102 -5.24 -0.09 -24.83
N THR A 103 -5.12 1.21 -24.55
CA THR A 103 -6.05 2.22 -25.06
C THR A 103 -5.24 3.24 -25.85
N PRO A 104 -5.49 3.40 -27.16
CA PRO A 104 -4.77 4.37 -27.97
C PRO A 104 -4.93 5.80 -27.42
N PRO A 105 -3.84 6.59 -27.30
CA PRO A 105 -3.95 7.97 -26.85
C PRO A 105 -4.64 8.82 -27.92
N LYS A 106 -5.50 9.74 -27.49
CA LYS A 106 -6.04 10.81 -28.34
C LYS A 106 -5.22 12.06 -28.12
N VAL A 107 -4.57 12.55 -29.17
CA VAL A 107 -3.73 13.75 -29.12
C VAL A 107 -4.49 14.93 -29.70
N LEU A 108 -4.57 16.02 -28.94
CA LEU A 108 -5.15 17.29 -29.36
C LEU A 108 -4.10 18.39 -29.17
N ILE A 109 -3.77 19.07 -30.26
CA ILE A 109 -2.86 20.22 -30.24
C ILE A 109 -3.73 21.47 -30.19
N SER A 110 -3.52 22.33 -29.21
CA SER A 110 -4.25 23.59 -29.08
C SER A 110 -3.30 24.74 -28.72
N PRO A 111 -3.51 25.93 -29.28
CA PRO A 111 -2.78 27.12 -28.85
C PRO A 111 -3.03 27.37 -27.36
N VAL A 112 -1.97 27.70 -26.63
CA VAL A 112 -2.03 28.12 -25.23
C VAL A 112 -1.39 29.49 -25.10
N ALA A 113 -2.06 30.40 -24.39
CA ALA A 113 -1.51 31.71 -24.09
C ALA A 113 -0.27 31.55 -23.20
N PRO A 114 0.90 32.10 -23.59
CA PRO A 114 2.09 32.04 -22.76
C PRO A 114 1.83 32.75 -21.42
N ARG A 115 1.95 32.04 -20.30
CA ARG A 115 1.73 32.63 -18.97
C ARG A 115 2.92 33.42 -18.42
N ASN A 116 4.10 33.34 -19.04
CA ASN A 116 5.35 33.91 -18.51
C ASN A 116 6.38 34.35 -19.58
N THR A 117 5.94 34.80 -20.76
CA THR A 117 6.86 35.49 -21.69
C THR A 117 6.65 37.00 -21.56
N PRO A 118 7.57 37.75 -20.94
CA PRO A 118 7.46 39.21 -20.85
C PRO A 118 7.51 39.92 -22.21
N TYR A 119 7.90 39.21 -23.28
CA TYR A 119 7.90 39.71 -24.64
C TYR A 119 7.34 38.67 -25.61
N PRO A 120 6.64 39.09 -26.68
CA PRO A 120 6.19 38.19 -27.73
C PRO A 120 7.40 37.54 -28.41
N ILE A 121 7.32 36.23 -28.63
CA ILE A 121 8.25 35.51 -29.49
C ILE A 121 7.89 35.92 -30.92
N MET A 122 8.62 36.90 -31.46
CA MET A 122 8.65 37.22 -32.90
C MET A 122 9.78 36.45 -33.57
#